data_AF-A0A9N9F2T4-F1
#
_entry.id   AF-A0A9N9F2T4-F1
#
_cell.length_a   1.000
_cell.length_b   1.000
_cell.length_c   1.000
_cell.angle_alpha   90.00
_cell.angle_beta   90.00
_cell.angle_gamma   90.00
#
_symmetry.space_group_name_H-M   'P 1'
#
loop_
_entity.id
_entity.type
_entity.pdbx_description
1 polymer ?
#
loop_
_entity_poly.entity_id
_entity_poly.type
_entity_poly.pdbx_seq_one_letter_code
_entity_poly.pdbx_strand_id
1 'polypeptide(L)'
;MLGATNLMRSHTQTSHIRLKRTFVVVTVAREKFITPGPKKDTKKQKKIKFDPTDELWKSDINLNEDITKALGGVALLEKERKSGDPFKQRAYENAIYIITSYPARIISGAEAKKLQGIGSSIANKIDEILKTGTCESLKEKQEDAELFETFSQVFGVGPVAAKRFVDKGYKSISDLANDPDLTDMQRLGIKYVDDFKLMIPKVEAQGLIHYVQDVLKELSPAYIGIACDGHRRELSETNSLYMAITHPNYTSSPSTDPGRLLLDLTDALTDLGFLTDHISSGILKYWVRWESIEGSTI
;
A
#
# COMPACT_ATOMS: atom_id res chain seq x y z
N MET A 1 -57.41 35.60 4.85
CA MET A 1 -56.81 34.26 5.06
C MET A 1 -56.99 33.50 3.76
N LEU A 2 -56.00 32.99 3.03
CA LEU A 2 -54.59 32.70 3.29
C LEU A 2 -53.79 33.05 2.01
N GLY A 3 -52.59 33.59 2.21
CA GLY A 3 -51.69 34.02 1.14
C GLY A 3 -50.90 32.86 0.54
N ALA A 4 -50.61 32.98 -0.74
CA ALA A 4 -49.67 32.15 -1.49
C ALA A 4 -48.23 32.52 -1.10
N THR A 5 -47.46 31.54 -0.64
CA THR A 5 -46.00 31.67 -0.47
C THR A 5 -45.31 30.79 -1.50
N ASN A 6 -44.82 31.46 -2.55
CA ASN A 6 -43.77 30.94 -3.44
C ASN A 6 -42.51 30.68 -2.61
N LEU A 7 -42.12 29.42 -2.46
CA LEU A 7 -40.77 29.08 -2.00
C LEU A 7 -39.93 28.73 -3.23
N MET A 8 -39.15 29.70 -3.69
CA MET A 8 -38.03 29.47 -4.60
C MET A 8 -37.12 28.41 -3.98
N ARG A 9 -37.07 27.22 -4.57
CA ARG A 9 -35.95 26.30 -4.34
C ARG A 9 -34.80 26.74 -5.22
N SER A 10 -33.86 27.44 -4.59
CA SER A 10 -32.52 27.71 -5.11
C SER A 10 -31.94 26.44 -5.73
N HIS A 11 -31.57 26.51 -7.01
CA HIS A 11 -30.64 25.56 -7.61
C HIS A 11 -29.27 25.79 -6.97
N THR A 12 -29.03 25.15 -5.83
CA THR A 12 -27.66 24.87 -5.42
C THR A 12 -27.17 23.78 -6.36
N GLN A 13 -26.38 24.19 -7.34
CA GLN A 13 -25.58 23.29 -8.15
C GLN A 13 -24.56 22.63 -7.22
N THR A 14 -24.97 21.54 -6.55
CA THR A 14 -24.08 20.71 -5.77
C THR A 14 -23.12 20.10 -6.77
N SER A 15 -21.90 20.62 -6.85
CA SER A 15 -20.82 19.97 -7.57
C SER A 15 -20.61 18.60 -6.92
N HIS A 16 -21.22 17.56 -7.49
CA HIS A 16 -21.06 16.19 -7.05
C HIS A 16 -19.60 15.81 -7.28
N ILE A 17 -18.81 15.80 -6.20
CA ILE A 17 -17.45 15.30 -6.25
C ILE A 17 -17.57 13.78 -6.37
N ARG A 18 -17.40 13.27 -7.59
CA ARG A 18 -17.15 11.84 -7.79
C ARG A 18 -15.78 11.54 -7.20
N LEU A 19 -15.75 10.96 -6.00
CA LEU A 19 -14.52 10.55 -5.34
C LEU A 19 -14.02 9.29 -6.05
N LYS A 20 -13.21 9.49 -7.11
CA LYS A 20 -12.45 8.43 -7.75
C LYS A 20 -11.28 8.04 -6.83
N ARG A 21 -11.53 7.24 -5.80
CA ARG A 21 -10.52 6.88 -4.77
C ARG A 21 -10.65 5.45 -4.26
N THR A 22 -9.58 4.94 -3.66
CA THR A 22 -8.75 3.83 -4.17
C THR A 22 -8.74 2.55 -3.32
N PHE A 23 -8.93 1.39 -3.95
CA PHE A 23 -8.48 0.04 -3.53
C PHE A 23 -8.82 -0.51 -2.12
N VAL A 24 -9.82 -1.40 -1.99
CA VAL A 24 -10.10 -2.12 -0.72
C VAL A 24 -9.39 -3.47 -0.71
N VAL A 25 -8.70 -3.77 0.38
CA VAL A 25 -8.31 -5.13 0.73
C VAL A 25 -9.21 -5.63 1.83
N VAL A 26 -10.00 -6.65 1.53
CA VAL A 26 -10.81 -7.35 2.53
C VAL A 26 -10.22 -8.72 2.79
N THR A 27 -10.06 -9.08 4.06
CA THR A 27 -9.54 -10.40 4.46
C THR A 27 -10.44 -11.03 5.52
N VAL A 28 -10.73 -12.33 5.41
CA VAL A 28 -11.42 -13.07 6.48
C VAL A 28 -10.40 -13.55 7.50
N ALA A 29 -10.49 -13.03 8.72
CA ALA A 29 -9.72 -13.50 9.85
C ALA A 29 -10.49 -14.57 10.63
N ARG A 30 -9.74 -15.53 11.17
CA ARG A 30 -10.31 -16.53 12.08
C ARG A 30 -10.50 -15.92 13.46
N GLU A 31 -11.57 -16.32 14.14
CA GLU A 31 -11.98 -15.82 15.46
C GLU A 31 -10.86 -15.86 16.55
N LYS A 32 -9.84 -16.71 16.40
CA LYS A 32 -8.69 -16.77 17.33
C LYS A 32 -7.81 -15.52 17.40
N PHE A 33 -8.08 -14.46 16.65
CA PHE A 33 -7.28 -13.22 16.65
C PHE A 33 -7.89 -12.00 17.35
N ILE A 34 -8.90 -12.18 18.22
CA ILE A 34 -9.42 -11.08 19.08
C ILE A 34 -9.15 -11.33 20.57
N THR A 35 -8.00 -11.92 20.91
CA THR A 35 -7.37 -11.75 22.22
C THR A 35 -5.89 -11.48 22.03
N PRO A 36 -5.25 -10.55 22.79
CA PRO A 36 -3.80 -10.41 22.77
C PRO A 36 -3.19 -11.74 23.23
N GLY A 37 -2.65 -12.53 22.30
CA GLY A 37 -2.00 -13.79 22.65
C GLY A 37 -0.80 -13.57 23.57
N PRO A 38 -0.48 -14.51 24.48
CA PRO A 38 0.69 -14.41 25.33
C PRO A 38 1.96 -14.37 24.47
N LYS A 39 2.87 -13.45 24.80
CA LYS A 39 4.16 -13.29 24.12
C LYS A 39 4.94 -14.60 24.21
N LYS A 40 5.20 -15.25 23.06
CA LYS A 40 6.15 -16.36 23.01
C LYS A 40 7.55 -15.84 23.35
N ASP A 41 8.17 -16.45 24.37
CA ASP A 41 9.56 -16.23 24.74
C ASP A 41 10.50 -16.78 23.66
N THR A 42 10.85 -15.93 22.71
CA THR A 42 12.01 -16.15 21.83
C THR A 42 13.27 -15.73 22.59
N LYS A 43 14.21 -16.68 22.74
CA LYS A 43 15.54 -16.51 23.35
C LYS A 43 16.16 -15.14 23.02
N LYS A 44 16.66 -14.46 24.06
CA LYS A 44 17.21 -13.09 24.06
C LYS A 44 18.34 -12.90 23.03
N GLN A 45 18.00 -12.46 21.82
CA GLN A 45 18.79 -11.43 21.13
C GLN A 45 18.40 -10.10 21.77
N LYS A 46 19.36 -9.21 22.06
CA LYS A 46 19.08 -7.88 22.62
C LYS A 46 18.12 -7.15 21.67
N LYS A 47 16.81 -7.19 21.98
CA LYS A 47 15.78 -6.42 21.31
C LYS A 47 16.07 -4.95 21.58
N ILE A 48 16.43 -4.21 20.53
CA ILE A 48 16.19 -2.77 20.52
C ILE A 48 14.69 -2.61 20.76
N LYS A 49 14.31 -1.87 21.80
CA LYS A 49 12.92 -1.48 21.98
C LYS A 49 12.64 -0.38 20.96
N PHE A 50 11.70 -0.65 20.06
CA PHE A 50 11.02 0.41 19.31
C PHE A 50 10.36 1.33 20.33
N ASP A 51 10.81 2.60 20.37
CA ASP A 51 10.19 3.65 21.17
C ASP A 51 9.52 4.64 20.21
N PRO A 52 8.19 4.60 20.06
CA PRO A 52 7.45 5.53 19.22
C PRO A 52 7.42 6.97 19.76
N THR A 53 8.05 7.24 20.92
CA THR A 53 8.15 8.57 21.52
C THR A 53 9.51 9.23 21.34
N ASP A 54 10.45 8.58 20.64
CA ASP A 54 11.78 9.15 20.37
C ASP A 54 11.66 10.41 19.50
N GLU A 55 12.04 11.57 20.07
CA GLU A 55 11.91 12.88 19.42
C GLU A 55 12.77 13.03 18.16
N LEU A 56 13.71 12.08 17.94
CA LEU A 56 14.58 12.02 16.76
C LEU A 56 13.85 11.76 15.44
N TRP A 57 12.55 11.46 15.45
CA TRP A 57 11.77 11.00 14.28
C TRP A 57 10.73 11.98 13.74
N LYS A 58 10.69 13.24 14.20
CA LYS A 58 9.61 14.21 13.91
C LYS A 58 9.81 15.09 12.66
N SER A 59 10.54 14.62 11.66
CA SER A 59 10.71 15.36 10.40
C SER A 59 9.96 14.64 9.28
N ASP A 60 8.88 15.24 8.77
CA ASP A 60 8.23 14.83 7.51
C ASP A 60 9.15 15.08 6.29
N ILE A 61 10.33 15.64 6.51
CA ILE A 61 11.32 15.97 5.50
C ILE A 61 12.47 14.96 5.56
N ASN A 62 12.65 14.22 4.48
CA ASN A 62 13.82 13.36 4.28
C ASN A 62 15.04 14.23 3.89
N LEU A 63 15.90 14.55 4.86
CA LEU A 63 17.13 15.32 4.63
C LEU A 63 18.20 14.58 3.79
N ASN A 64 17.93 13.32 3.47
CA ASN A 64 18.83 12.40 2.79
C ASN A 64 18.21 11.81 1.52
N GLU A 65 17.28 12.55 0.90
CA GLU A 65 16.48 12.07 -0.24
C GLU A 65 17.32 11.55 -1.40
N ASP A 66 18.36 12.27 -1.81
CA ASP A 66 19.33 11.87 -2.83
C ASP A 66 20.03 10.54 -2.51
N ILE A 67 20.47 10.35 -1.26
CA ILE A 67 21.09 9.11 -0.79
C ILE A 67 20.06 7.97 -0.84
N THR A 68 18.86 8.21 -0.34
CA THR A 68 17.80 7.19 -0.29
C THR A 68 17.31 6.80 -1.68
N LYS A 69 17.22 7.75 -2.63
CA LYS A 69 16.88 7.51 -4.04
C LYS A 69 17.93 6.64 -4.71
N ALA A 70 19.21 7.01 -4.58
CA ALA A 70 20.30 6.21 -5.15
C ALA A 70 20.37 4.80 -4.53
N LEU A 71 20.23 4.67 -3.20
CA LEU A 71 20.17 3.34 -2.58
C LEU A 71 18.92 2.54 -3.01
N GLY A 72 17.80 3.22 -3.27
CA GLY A 72 16.57 2.62 -3.79
C GLY A 72 16.79 1.99 -5.18
N GLY A 73 17.45 2.71 -6.09
CA GLY A 73 17.85 2.17 -7.37
C GLY A 73 18.74 0.92 -7.24
N VAL A 74 19.72 0.95 -6.32
CA VAL A 74 20.57 -0.23 -6.06
C VAL A 74 19.75 -1.41 -5.53
N ALA A 75 18.82 -1.15 -4.60
CA ALA A 75 17.96 -2.19 -4.05
C ALA A 75 17.11 -2.87 -5.15
N LEU A 76 16.61 -2.08 -6.10
CA LEU A 76 15.85 -2.55 -7.23
C LEU A 76 16.71 -3.43 -8.14
N LEU A 77 17.92 -3.00 -8.50
CA LEU A 77 18.85 -3.80 -9.30
C LEU A 77 19.27 -5.12 -8.62
N GLU A 78 19.43 -5.14 -7.29
CA GLU A 78 19.73 -6.37 -6.55
C GLU A 78 18.54 -7.35 -6.54
N LYS A 79 17.31 -6.83 -6.48
CA LYS A 79 16.06 -7.61 -6.57
C LYS A 79 15.93 -8.33 -7.92
N GLU A 80 16.47 -7.74 -8.98
CA GLU A 80 16.40 -8.25 -10.36
C GLU A 80 17.45 -9.30 -10.72
N ARG A 81 18.53 -9.43 -9.93
CA ARG A 81 19.56 -10.42 -10.26
C ARG A 81 18.96 -11.81 -10.22
N LYS A 82 19.29 -12.67 -11.19
CA LYS A 82 18.88 -14.10 -11.21
C LYS A 82 19.31 -14.86 -9.94
N SER A 83 20.37 -14.39 -9.29
CA SER A 83 20.85 -14.84 -7.97
C SER A 83 20.46 -13.88 -6.84
N GLY A 84 19.37 -13.11 -7.03
CA GLY A 84 18.94 -12.03 -6.16
C GLY A 84 18.87 -12.52 -4.74
N ASP A 85 19.68 -11.91 -3.87
CA ASP A 85 19.75 -12.26 -2.47
C ASP A 85 18.70 -11.42 -1.73
N PRO A 86 17.56 -12.00 -1.30
CA PRO A 86 16.51 -11.25 -0.62
C PRO A 86 17.04 -10.58 0.66
N PHE A 87 18.13 -11.09 1.24
CA PHE A 87 18.78 -10.47 2.39
C PHE A 87 19.51 -9.19 2.01
N LYS A 88 20.11 -9.10 0.81
CA LYS A 88 20.74 -7.87 0.32
C LYS A 88 19.71 -6.79 0.01
N GLN A 89 18.63 -7.13 -0.69
CA GLN A 89 17.54 -6.18 -0.94
C GLN A 89 17.02 -5.61 0.39
N ARG A 90 16.69 -6.48 1.36
CA ARG A 90 16.22 -6.07 2.69
C ARG A 90 17.24 -5.22 3.44
N ALA A 91 18.53 -5.48 3.27
CA ALA A 91 19.58 -4.66 3.88
C ALA A 91 19.56 -3.22 3.33
N TYR A 92 19.38 -3.04 2.01
CA TYR A 92 19.21 -1.72 1.41
C TYR A 92 17.89 -1.06 1.84
N GLU A 93 16.76 -1.79 1.84
CA GLU A 93 15.46 -1.25 2.30
C GLU A 93 15.54 -0.78 3.76
N ASN A 94 16.17 -1.55 4.64
CA ASN A 94 16.37 -1.17 6.03
C ASN A 94 17.28 0.05 6.15
N ALA A 95 18.37 0.12 5.38
CA ALA A 95 19.24 1.29 5.36
C ALA A 95 18.50 2.54 4.87
N ILE A 96 17.69 2.43 3.81
CA ILE A 96 16.85 3.51 3.31
C ILE A 96 15.91 3.99 4.42
N TYR A 97 15.18 3.08 5.07
CA TYR A 97 14.27 3.41 6.17
C TYR A 97 14.96 4.19 7.30
N ILE A 98 16.14 3.72 7.72
CA ILE A 98 16.95 4.36 8.76
C ILE A 98 17.39 5.77 8.33
N ILE A 99 17.87 5.91 7.08
CA ILE A 99 18.40 7.17 6.55
C ILE A 99 17.30 8.20 6.29
N THR A 100 16.15 7.77 5.75
CA THR A 100 14.96 8.61 5.53
C THR A 100 14.53 9.29 6.81
N SER A 101 14.61 8.56 7.92
CA SER A 101 14.19 9.04 9.22
C SER A 101 15.30 9.72 10.03
N TYR A 102 16.51 9.81 9.48
CA TYR A 102 17.64 10.38 10.19
C TYR A 102 17.48 11.91 10.29
N PRO A 103 17.52 12.51 11.49
CA PRO A 103 17.14 13.91 11.71
C PRO A 103 18.17 14.93 11.21
N ALA A 104 19.24 14.48 10.57
CA ALA A 104 20.30 15.34 10.05
C ALA A 104 20.73 14.89 8.65
N ARG A 105 21.46 15.75 7.96
CA ARG A 105 22.12 15.42 6.70
C ARG A 105 23.34 14.53 7.00
N ILE A 106 23.36 13.33 6.44
CA ILE A 106 24.54 12.45 6.47
C ILE A 106 25.63 13.05 5.57
N ILE A 107 26.83 13.22 6.13
CA ILE A 107 27.97 13.81 5.43
C ILE A 107 29.07 12.81 5.10
N SER A 108 29.00 11.58 5.62
CA SER A 108 29.94 10.51 5.28
C SER A 108 29.37 9.10 5.50
N GLY A 109 29.94 8.12 4.80
CA GLY A 109 29.68 6.70 5.04
C GLY A 109 30.10 6.25 6.44
N ALA A 110 31.17 6.83 6.98
CA ALA A 110 31.64 6.54 8.35
C ALA A 110 30.61 6.96 9.43
N GLU A 111 29.92 8.08 9.21
CA GLU A 111 28.79 8.51 10.04
C GLU A 111 27.61 7.54 9.88
N ALA A 112 27.20 7.25 8.65
CA ALA A 112 26.10 6.33 8.38
C ALA A 112 26.33 4.94 9.00
N LYS A 113 27.57 4.43 8.97
CA LYS A 113 27.95 3.13 9.56
C LYS A 113 27.74 3.05 11.07
N LYS A 114 27.66 4.18 11.78
CA LYS A 114 27.33 4.20 13.21
C LYS A 114 25.86 3.85 13.46
N LEU A 115 25.01 3.98 12.45
CA LEU A 115 23.60 3.63 12.52
C LEU A 115 23.43 2.12 12.42
N GLN A 116 22.73 1.55 13.39
CA GLN A 116 22.51 0.11 13.44
C GLN A 116 21.66 -0.36 12.26
N GLY A 117 22.21 -1.27 11.46
CA GLY A 117 21.59 -1.74 10.22
C GLY A 117 22.34 -1.31 8.96
N ILE A 118 23.32 -0.40 9.08
CA ILE A 118 24.17 0.04 7.97
C ILE A 118 25.57 -0.57 8.13
N GLY A 119 25.88 -1.54 7.26
CA GLY A 119 27.18 -2.19 7.22
C GLY A 119 28.21 -1.45 6.36
N SER A 120 29.47 -1.90 6.38
CA SER A 120 30.57 -1.30 5.60
C SER A 120 30.27 -1.18 4.11
N SER A 121 29.59 -2.17 3.51
CA SER A 121 29.28 -2.13 2.08
C SER A 121 28.33 -0.99 1.70
N ILE A 122 27.28 -0.76 2.52
CA ILE A 122 26.33 0.34 2.29
C ILE A 122 27.00 1.67 2.62
N ALA A 123 27.78 1.74 3.70
CA ALA A 123 28.55 2.94 4.05
C ALA A 123 29.48 3.40 2.91
N ASN A 124 30.22 2.48 2.30
CA ASN A 124 31.08 2.80 1.16
C ASN A 124 30.28 3.35 -0.04
N LYS A 125 29.08 2.81 -0.29
CA LYS A 125 28.18 3.34 -1.33
C LYS A 125 27.68 4.73 -0.99
N ILE A 126 27.39 5.02 0.28
CA ILE A 126 26.99 6.36 0.72
C ILE A 126 28.12 7.36 0.44
N ASP A 127 29.38 7.01 0.76
CA ASP A 127 30.53 7.87 0.42
C ASP A 127 30.66 8.12 -1.09
N GLU A 128 30.36 7.12 -1.91
CA GLU A 128 30.37 7.24 -3.37
C GLU A 128 29.24 8.14 -3.88
N ILE A 129 28.02 7.96 -3.36
CA ILE A 129 26.85 8.77 -3.68
C ILE A 129 27.07 10.23 -3.30
N LEU A 130 27.62 10.49 -2.11
CA LEU A 130 27.94 11.85 -1.65
C LEU A 130 28.97 12.54 -2.55
N LYS A 131 29.91 11.79 -3.14
CA LYS A 131 30.94 12.34 -4.03
C LYS A 131 30.47 12.53 -5.47
N THR A 132 29.66 11.62 -5.98
CA THR A 132 29.36 11.54 -7.42
C THR A 132 27.89 11.74 -7.78
N GLY A 133 27.01 11.84 -6.78
CA GLY A 133 25.56 11.90 -6.94
C GLY A 133 24.89 10.54 -7.21
N THR A 134 25.66 9.47 -7.45
CA THR A 134 25.16 8.11 -7.70
C THR A 134 26.22 7.06 -7.32
N CYS A 135 26.05 5.80 -7.71
CA CYS A 135 27.08 4.77 -7.56
C CYS A 135 27.34 4.03 -8.87
N GLU A 136 28.54 3.47 -9.03
CA GLU A 136 28.99 2.76 -10.23
C GLU A 136 28.05 1.62 -10.63
N SER A 137 27.53 0.89 -9.64
CA SER A 137 26.55 -0.18 -9.88
C SER A 137 25.23 0.32 -10.49
N LEU A 138 24.91 1.61 -10.35
CA LEU A 138 23.76 2.24 -10.99
C LEU A 138 24.10 2.87 -12.33
N LYS A 139 25.30 3.43 -12.51
CA LYS A 139 25.66 4.18 -13.74
C LYS A 139 25.41 3.40 -15.03
N GLU A 140 25.71 2.10 -15.04
CA GLU A 140 25.51 1.25 -16.23
C GLU A 140 24.06 0.81 -16.45
N LYS A 141 23.19 0.94 -15.43
CA LYS A 141 21.81 0.45 -15.44
C LYS A 141 20.82 1.48 -14.92
N GLN A 142 21.16 2.75 -15.04
CA GLN A 142 20.37 3.85 -14.50
C GLN A 142 19.03 3.94 -15.25
N GLU A 143 19.07 3.85 -16.58
CA GLU A 143 17.86 3.82 -17.42
C GLU A 143 16.97 2.62 -17.08
N ASP A 144 17.55 1.43 -16.94
CA ASP A 144 16.82 0.24 -16.50
C ASP A 144 16.16 0.49 -15.14
N ALA A 145 16.89 1.00 -14.15
CA ALA A 145 16.39 1.28 -12.81
C ALA A 145 15.22 2.29 -12.82
N GLU A 146 15.29 3.33 -13.65
CA GLU A 146 14.22 4.31 -13.82
C GLU A 146 12.97 3.70 -14.48
N LEU A 147 13.16 2.82 -15.47
CA LEU A 147 12.07 2.06 -16.07
C LEU A 147 11.44 1.07 -15.08
N PHE A 148 12.27 0.40 -14.27
CA PHE A 148 11.80 -0.47 -13.20
C PHE A 148 10.95 0.29 -12.19
N GLU A 149 11.40 1.48 -11.75
CA GLU A 149 10.63 2.34 -10.85
C GLU A 149 9.31 2.77 -11.49
N THR A 150 9.36 3.20 -12.75
CA THR A 150 8.18 3.59 -13.54
C THR A 150 7.16 2.45 -13.64
N PHE A 151 7.60 1.25 -14.02
CA PHE A 151 6.72 0.09 -14.17
C PHE A 151 6.23 -0.45 -12.83
N SER A 152 7.01 -0.34 -11.76
CA SER A 152 6.61 -0.76 -10.41
C SER A 152 5.49 0.09 -9.80
N GLN A 153 5.18 1.26 -10.38
CA GLN A 153 4.00 2.05 -10.00
C GLN A 153 2.69 1.37 -10.43
N VAL A 154 2.74 0.48 -11.42
CA VAL A 154 1.57 -0.23 -11.94
C VAL A 154 1.23 -1.39 -11.02
N PHE A 155 0.03 -1.37 -10.45
CA PHE A 155 -0.43 -2.47 -9.60
C PHE A 155 -0.37 -3.81 -10.36
N GLY A 156 0.18 -4.86 -9.72
CA GLY A 156 0.38 -6.16 -10.33
C GLY A 156 1.64 -6.30 -11.20
N VAL A 157 2.44 -5.24 -11.33
CA VAL A 157 3.77 -5.29 -11.95
C VAL A 157 4.83 -5.40 -10.86
N GLY A 158 5.28 -6.63 -10.63
CA GLY A 158 6.44 -6.91 -9.79
C GLY A 158 7.76 -6.88 -10.57
N PRO A 159 8.89 -7.12 -9.88
CA PRO A 159 10.25 -7.11 -10.45
C PRO A 159 10.37 -7.90 -11.75
N VAL A 160 9.93 -9.17 -11.71
CA VAL A 160 9.97 -10.09 -12.85
C VAL A 160 9.21 -9.55 -14.06
N ALA A 161 8.04 -8.94 -13.83
CA ALA A 161 7.23 -8.37 -14.91
C ALA A 161 7.85 -7.09 -15.46
N ALA A 162 8.31 -6.20 -14.57
CA ALA A 162 9.02 -4.98 -14.95
C ALA A 162 10.26 -5.30 -15.79
N LYS A 163 11.03 -6.33 -15.40
CA LYS A 163 12.20 -6.78 -16.16
C LYS A 163 11.83 -7.26 -17.54
N ARG A 164 10.80 -8.10 -17.64
CA ARG A 164 10.28 -8.57 -18.93
C ARG A 164 9.93 -7.39 -19.83
N PHE A 165 9.31 -6.34 -19.30
CA PHE A 165 8.96 -5.14 -20.07
C PHE A 165 10.19 -4.34 -20.52
N VAL A 166 11.18 -4.16 -19.65
CA VAL A 166 12.47 -3.55 -20.00
C VAL A 166 13.19 -4.36 -21.08
N ASP A 167 13.25 -5.68 -20.94
CA ASP A 167 13.88 -6.60 -21.91
C ASP A 167 13.14 -6.59 -23.26
N LYS A 168 11.83 -6.31 -23.28
CA LYS A 168 11.03 -6.07 -24.50
C LYS A 168 11.25 -4.67 -25.10
N GLY A 169 12.00 -3.79 -24.44
CA GLY A 169 12.31 -2.45 -24.92
C GLY A 169 11.25 -1.39 -24.61
N TYR A 170 10.29 -1.67 -23.72
CA TYR A 170 9.29 -0.69 -23.31
C TYR A 170 9.92 0.43 -22.49
N LYS A 171 9.42 1.66 -22.70
CA LYS A 171 9.98 2.89 -22.11
C LYS A 171 8.96 3.69 -21.29
N SER A 172 7.69 3.29 -21.30
CA SER A 172 6.60 4.02 -20.66
C SER A 172 5.46 3.10 -20.24
N ILE A 173 4.60 3.55 -19.31
CA ILE A 173 3.39 2.82 -18.90
C ILE A 173 2.44 2.62 -20.10
N SER A 174 2.38 3.59 -21.03
CA SER A 174 1.59 3.48 -22.26
C SER A 174 2.06 2.34 -23.15
N ASP A 175 3.36 2.02 -23.18
CA ASP A 175 3.86 0.88 -23.94
C ASP A 175 3.34 -0.44 -23.39
N LEU A 176 3.18 -0.53 -22.06
CA LEU A 176 2.69 -1.74 -21.40
C LEU A 176 1.28 -2.12 -21.86
N ALA A 177 0.42 -1.13 -22.13
CA ALA A 177 -0.98 -1.36 -22.49
C ALA A 177 -1.15 -2.23 -23.76
N ASN A 178 -0.13 -2.27 -24.62
CA ASN A 178 -0.10 -3.05 -25.85
C ASN A 178 0.55 -4.43 -25.70
N ASP A 179 1.05 -4.78 -24.51
CA ASP A 179 1.68 -6.08 -24.30
C ASP A 179 0.62 -7.21 -24.35
N PRO A 180 0.81 -8.24 -25.19
CA PRO A 180 -0.15 -9.33 -25.33
C PRO A 180 -0.23 -10.22 -24.08
N ASP A 181 0.82 -10.24 -23.24
CA ASP A 181 1.01 -11.10 -22.08
C ASP A 181 0.67 -10.39 -20.75
N LEU A 182 -0.13 -9.31 -20.80
CA LEU A 182 -0.67 -8.68 -19.59
C LEU A 182 -1.69 -9.59 -18.91
N THR A 183 -1.52 -9.77 -17.60
CA THR A 183 -2.55 -10.37 -16.74
C THR A 183 -3.70 -9.38 -16.50
N ASP A 184 -4.88 -9.88 -16.13
CA ASP A 184 -6.03 -9.02 -15.81
C ASP A 184 -5.71 -8.00 -14.71
N MET A 185 -4.97 -8.44 -13.68
CA MET A 185 -4.46 -7.59 -12.62
C MET A 185 -3.56 -6.47 -13.17
N GLN A 186 -2.67 -6.76 -14.12
CA GLN A 186 -1.81 -5.75 -14.74
C GLN A 186 -2.61 -4.78 -15.63
N ARG A 187 -3.63 -5.26 -16.34
CA ARG A 187 -4.53 -4.42 -17.14
C ARG A 187 -5.27 -3.41 -16.25
N LEU A 188 -5.82 -3.86 -15.12
CA LEU A 188 -6.44 -2.99 -14.13
C LEU A 188 -5.41 -2.06 -13.49
N GLY A 189 -4.20 -2.56 -13.22
CA GLY A 189 -3.06 -1.77 -12.75
C GLY A 189 -2.75 -0.58 -13.65
N ILE A 190 -2.73 -0.80 -14.98
CA ILE A 190 -2.49 0.25 -15.98
C ILE A 190 -3.68 1.20 -16.05
N LYS A 191 -4.91 0.66 -16.11
CA LYS A 191 -6.16 1.44 -16.18
C LYS A 191 -6.29 2.45 -15.03
N TYR A 192 -5.86 2.06 -13.83
CA TYR A 192 -6.04 2.84 -12.60
C TYR A 192 -4.73 3.35 -11.98
N VAL A 193 -3.64 3.40 -12.74
CA VAL A 193 -2.31 3.76 -12.20
C VAL A 193 -2.30 5.11 -11.50
N ASP A 194 -3.02 6.10 -12.02
CA ASP A 194 -3.08 7.44 -11.42
C ASP A 194 -4.03 7.50 -10.22
N ASP A 195 -5.14 6.76 -10.27
CA ASP A 195 -6.04 6.61 -9.12
C ASP A 195 -5.30 5.94 -7.94
N PHE A 196 -4.45 4.94 -8.20
CA PHE A 196 -3.66 4.27 -7.16
C PHE A 196 -2.65 5.19 -6.43
N LYS A 197 -2.32 6.35 -7.00
CA LYS A 197 -1.45 7.36 -6.37
C LYS A 197 -2.22 8.29 -5.42
N LEU A 198 -3.55 8.32 -5.48
CA LEU A 198 -4.36 9.22 -4.69
C LEU A 198 -4.46 8.73 -3.24
N MET A 199 -4.30 9.66 -2.30
CA MET A 199 -4.52 9.42 -0.88
C MET A 199 -6.00 9.59 -0.50
N ILE A 200 -6.46 8.78 0.45
CA ILE A 200 -7.80 8.77 1.03
C ILE A 200 -7.72 9.49 2.38
N PRO A 201 -8.35 10.66 2.53
CA PRO A 201 -8.43 11.35 3.82
C PRO A 201 -9.13 10.51 4.88
N LYS A 202 -8.73 10.67 6.15
CA LYS A 202 -9.29 9.92 7.28
C LYS A 202 -10.82 9.97 7.36
N VAL A 203 -11.43 11.12 7.11
CA VAL A 203 -12.89 11.31 7.14
C VAL A 203 -13.58 10.48 6.06
N GLU A 204 -13.01 10.46 4.85
CA GLU A 204 -13.52 9.63 3.75
C GLU A 204 -13.37 8.13 4.09
N ALA A 205 -12.20 7.72 4.59
CA ALA A 205 -11.97 6.35 5.03
C ALA A 205 -12.98 5.90 6.10
N GLN A 206 -13.30 6.76 7.08
CA GLN A 206 -14.28 6.48 8.13
C GLN A 206 -15.67 6.18 7.56
N GLY A 207 -16.16 7.00 6.63
CA GLY A 207 -17.48 6.76 6.06
C GLY A 207 -17.53 5.51 5.18
N LEU A 208 -16.45 5.20 4.45
CA LEU A 208 -16.33 3.94 3.71
C LEU A 208 -16.34 2.72 4.64
N ILE A 209 -15.65 2.81 5.79
CA ILE A 209 -15.64 1.76 6.82
C ILE A 209 -17.04 1.53 7.36
N HIS A 210 -17.76 2.61 7.73
CA HIS A 210 -19.12 2.50 8.24
C HIS A 210 -20.05 1.87 7.20
N TYR A 211 -19.95 2.29 5.93
CA TYR A 211 -20.75 1.70 4.85
C TYR A 211 -20.54 0.19 4.74
N VAL A 212 -19.29 -0.28 4.69
CA VAL A 212 -19.01 -1.73 4.61
C VAL A 212 -19.46 -2.46 5.88
N GLN A 213 -19.33 -1.83 7.06
CA GLN A 213 -19.84 -2.39 8.32
C GLN A 213 -21.37 -2.51 8.34
N ASP A 214 -22.09 -1.56 7.74
CA ASP A 214 -23.55 -1.63 7.65
C ASP A 214 -23.99 -2.73 6.69
N VAL A 215 -23.35 -2.87 5.52
CA VAL A 215 -23.60 -3.99 4.61
C VAL A 215 -23.32 -5.35 5.28
N LEU A 216 -22.25 -5.44 6.08
CA LEU A 216 -21.95 -6.64 6.87
C LEU A 216 -23.08 -6.97 7.87
N LYS A 217 -23.61 -5.97 8.57
CA LYS A 217 -24.71 -6.15 9.54
C LYS A 217 -26.00 -6.62 8.85
N GLU A 218 -26.30 -6.08 7.67
CA GLU A 218 -27.46 -6.48 6.86
C GLU A 218 -27.34 -7.94 6.36
N LEU A 219 -26.12 -8.38 6.00
CA LEU A 219 -25.88 -9.78 5.63
C LEU A 219 -26.04 -10.72 6.84
N SER A 220 -25.49 -10.33 7.99
CA SER A 220 -25.69 -11.03 9.26
C SER A 220 -25.17 -10.20 10.43
N PRO A 221 -25.92 -10.05 11.53
CA PRO A 221 -25.43 -9.36 12.72
C PRO A 221 -24.26 -10.08 13.41
N ALA A 222 -23.94 -11.32 13.00
CA ALA A 222 -22.80 -12.07 13.51
C ALA A 222 -21.46 -11.69 12.85
N TYR A 223 -21.47 -10.92 11.75
CA TYR A 223 -20.24 -10.38 11.19
C TYR A 223 -19.62 -9.31 12.09
N ILE A 224 -18.29 -9.32 12.15
CA ILE A 224 -17.51 -8.23 12.73
C ILE A 224 -16.53 -7.75 11.66
N GLY A 225 -16.63 -6.49 11.26
CA GLY A 225 -15.72 -5.83 10.32
C GLY A 225 -14.85 -4.80 11.03
N ILE A 226 -13.53 -4.91 10.91
CA ILE A 226 -12.56 -4.06 11.58
C ILE A 226 -11.60 -3.45 10.56
N ALA A 227 -11.54 -2.13 10.54
CA ALA A 227 -10.56 -1.41 9.76
C ALA A 227 -9.14 -1.60 10.33
N CYS A 228 -8.19 -1.81 9.45
CA CYS A 228 -6.80 -2.16 9.75
C CYS A 228 -5.83 -1.10 9.19
N ASP A 229 -4.53 -1.42 9.27
CA ASP A 229 -3.44 -0.65 8.67
C ASP A 229 -3.47 0.86 9.00
N GLY A 230 -3.41 1.76 8.01
CA GLY A 230 -3.32 3.20 8.18
C GLY A 230 -4.44 3.79 9.02
N HIS A 231 -5.67 3.27 8.86
CA HIS A 231 -6.80 3.70 9.67
C HIS A 231 -6.58 3.35 11.15
N ARG A 232 -6.18 2.11 11.46
CA ARG A 232 -5.89 1.67 12.84
C ARG A 232 -4.67 2.37 13.46
N ARG A 233 -3.76 2.91 12.64
CA ARG A 233 -2.63 3.74 13.06
C ARG A 233 -2.98 5.22 13.21
N GLU A 234 -4.23 5.60 13.00
CA GLU A 234 -4.72 6.98 13.10
C GLU A 234 -4.08 7.96 12.11
N LEU A 235 -3.62 7.49 10.94
CA LEU A 235 -3.06 8.34 9.91
C LEU A 235 -4.11 9.36 9.41
N SER A 236 -3.67 10.58 9.11
CA SER A 236 -4.52 11.63 8.52
C SER A 236 -5.02 11.26 7.12
N GLU A 237 -4.26 10.42 6.42
CA GLU A 237 -4.57 9.90 5.10
C GLU A 237 -3.99 8.49 4.90
N THR A 238 -4.58 7.71 3.98
CA THR A 238 -4.13 6.35 3.64
C THR A 238 -4.30 6.09 2.15
N ASN A 239 -3.48 5.21 1.57
CA ASN A 239 -3.52 4.90 0.14
C ASN A 239 -4.54 3.80 -0.23
N SER A 240 -5.06 3.07 0.76
CA SER A 240 -6.00 1.95 0.55
C SER A 240 -6.79 1.69 1.82
N LEU A 241 -8.00 1.15 1.68
CA LEU A 241 -8.79 0.71 2.81
C LEU A 241 -8.51 -0.78 3.12
N TYR A 242 -8.02 -1.07 4.32
CA TYR A 242 -7.81 -2.45 4.78
C TYR A 242 -8.88 -2.84 5.79
N MET A 243 -9.63 -3.91 5.51
CA MET A 243 -10.69 -4.42 6.36
C MET A 243 -10.45 -5.90 6.68
N ALA A 244 -10.46 -6.25 7.95
CA ALA A 244 -10.55 -7.63 8.41
C ALA A 244 -12.00 -7.93 8.78
N ILE A 245 -12.55 -9.05 8.28
CA ILE A 245 -13.89 -9.53 8.65
C ILE A 245 -13.78 -10.84 9.40
N THR A 246 -14.65 -11.06 10.38
CA THR A 246 -14.74 -12.33 11.12
C THR A 246 -16.20 -12.75 11.26
N HIS A 247 -16.43 -14.06 11.38
CA HIS A 247 -17.75 -14.63 11.62
C HIS A 247 -17.60 -15.90 12.50
N PRO A 248 -18.52 -16.17 13.45
CA PRO A 248 -18.45 -17.35 14.32
C PRO A 248 -18.38 -18.70 13.59
N ASN A 249 -18.91 -18.76 12.37
CA ASN A 249 -18.83 -19.97 11.53
C ASN A 249 -17.42 -20.24 10.95
N TYR A 250 -16.49 -19.30 11.07
CA TYR A 250 -15.12 -19.45 10.59
C TYR A 250 -14.10 -19.29 11.72
N THR A 251 -13.84 -20.41 12.39
CA THR A 251 -12.88 -20.49 13.49
C THR A 251 -11.64 -21.27 13.07
N SER A 252 -10.70 -21.44 13.99
CA SER A 252 -9.48 -22.23 13.75
C SER A 252 -9.67 -23.75 13.74
N SER A 253 -10.87 -24.27 14.03
CA SER A 253 -11.10 -25.71 14.19
C SER A 253 -12.59 -26.06 14.02
N PRO A 254 -12.96 -27.17 13.36
CA PRO A 254 -12.12 -28.11 12.60
C PRO A 254 -12.02 -27.79 11.11
N SER A 255 -12.91 -26.97 10.56
CA SER A 255 -12.88 -26.56 9.15
C SER A 255 -11.99 -25.33 8.96
N THR A 256 -11.14 -25.37 7.94
CA THR A 256 -10.36 -24.21 7.48
C THR A 256 -11.02 -23.46 6.33
N ASP A 257 -12.19 -23.93 5.89
CA ASP A 257 -12.95 -23.32 4.81
C ASP A 257 -13.88 -22.23 5.38
N PRO A 258 -13.70 -20.95 5.02
CA PRO A 258 -14.61 -19.88 5.38
C PRO A 258 -15.95 -19.95 4.62
N GLY A 259 -16.13 -20.91 3.71
CA GLY A 259 -17.28 -20.97 2.83
C GLY A 259 -17.36 -19.71 1.99
N ARG A 260 -18.54 -19.08 1.96
CA ARG A 260 -18.81 -17.88 1.16
C ARG A 260 -18.73 -16.57 1.93
N LEU A 261 -18.27 -16.55 3.18
CA LEU A 261 -18.34 -15.35 4.03
C LEU A 261 -17.77 -14.07 3.37
N LEU A 262 -16.63 -14.19 2.68
CA LEU A 262 -16.06 -13.06 1.93
C LEU A 262 -16.79 -12.78 0.62
N LEU A 263 -17.21 -13.84 -0.08
CA LEU A 263 -17.86 -13.73 -1.37
C LEU A 263 -19.23 -13.07 -1.23
N ASP A 264 -20.01 -13.44 -0.20
CA ASP A 264 -21.33 -12.86 0.04
C ASP A 264 -21.24 -11.35 0.31
N LEU A 265 -20.20 -10.90 1.03
CA LEU A 265 -19.91 -9.47 1.17
C LEU A 265 -19.56 -8.81 -0.16
N THR A 266 -18.65 -9.42 -0.94
CA THR A 266 -18.20 -8.79 -2.19
C THR A 266 -19.31 -8.78 -3.23
N ASP A 267 -20.13 -9.81 -3.30
CA ASP A 267 -21.31 -9.88 -4.18
C ASP A 267 -22.30 -8.76 -3.79
N ALA A 268 -22.66 -8.64 -2.51
CA ALA A 268 -23.54 -7.58 -2.03
C ALA A 268 -23.02 -6.16 -2.34
N LEU A 269 -21.72 -5.91 -2.09
CA LEU A 269 -21.13 -4.60 -2.41
C LEU A 269 -21.03 -4.34 -3.92
N THR A 270 -20.95 -5.38 -4.75
CA THR A 270 -20.95 -5.25 -6.22
C THR A 270 -22.36 -4.95 -6.73
N ASP A 271 -23.37 -5.65 -6.20
CA ASP A 271 -24.79 -5.41 -6.54
C ASP A 271 -25.25 -4.01 -6.15
N LEU A 272 -24.69 -3.45 -5.06
CA LEU A 272 -24.90 -2.07 -4.64
C LEU A 272 -24.14 -1.05 -5.50
N GLY A 273 -23.33 -1.50 -6.47
CA GLY A 273 -22.50 -0.66 -7.32
C GLY A 273 -21.31 -0.02 -6.60
N PHE A 274 -21.03 -0.44 -5.35
CA PHE A 274 -19.91 0.07 -4.58
C PHE A 274 -18.59 -0.47 -5.11
N LEU A 275 -18.48 -1.79 -5.34
CA LEU A 275 -17.33 -2.40 -6.00
C LEU A 275 -17.50 -2.37 -7.51
N THR A 276 -16.48 -1.89 -8.22
CA THR A 276 -16.54 -1.67 -9.68
C THR A 276 -15.63 -2.59 -10.47
N ASP A 277 -14.50 -3.02 -9.89
CA ASP A 277 -13.56 -3.91 -10.54
C ASP A 277 -12.93 -4.87 -9.53
N HIS A 278 -12.72 -6.11 -9.95
CA HIS A 278 -12.23 -7.21 -9.14
C HIS A 278 -10.82 -7.58 -9.57
N ILE A 279 -9.84 -7.22 -8.74
CA ILE A 279 -8.42 -7.33 -9.07
C ILE A 279 -7.89 -8.73 -8.73
N SER A 280 -8.33 -9.28 -7.60
CA SER A 280 -8.07 -10.67 -7.20
C SER A 280 -9.15 -11.13 -6.24
N SER A 281 -9.75 -12.28 -6.54
CA SER A 281 -10.82 -12.88 -5.75
C SER A 281 -10.37 -14.20 -5.13
N GLY A 282 -10.34 -14.27 -3.82
CA GLY A 282 -10.14 -15.50 -3.08
C GLY A 282 -11.09 -15.58 -1.88
N ILE A 283 -11.37 -16.79 -1.40
CA ILE A 283 -12.29 -17.02 -0.27
C ILE A 283 -11.79 -16.42 1.06
N LEU A 284 -10.49 -16.09 1.15
CA LEU A 284 -9.86 -15.49 2.33
C LEU A 284 -9.39 -14.05 2.13
N LYS A 285 -9.13 -13.64 0.90
CA LYS A 285 -8.57 -12.33 0.58
C LYS A 285 -9.11 -11.84 -0.74
N TYR A 286 -9.57 -10.60 -0.74
CA TYR A 286 -10.11 -9.93 -1.91
C TYR A 286 -9.43 -8.59 -2.12
N TRP A 287 -9.10 -8.30 -3.38
CA TRP A 287 -8.52 -7.04 -3.86
C TRP A 287 -9.52 -6.42 -4.83
N VAL A 288 -10.04 -5.23 -4.51
CA VAL A 288 -11.10 -4.57 -5.30
C VAL A 288 -10.89 -3.09 -5.46
N ARG A 289 -11.42 -2.56 -6.57
CA ARG A 289 -11.69 -1.13 -6.75
C ARG A 289 -13.13 -0.86 -6.29
N TRP A 290 -13.33 0.23 -5.56
CA TRP A 290 -14.67 0.79 -5.32
C TRP A 290 -14.83 2.12 -6.04
N GLU A 291 -16.03 2.65 -6.21
CA GLU A 291 -16.22 4.08 -6.52
C GLU A 291 -17.23 4.68 -5.54
N SER A 292 -17.09 5.96 -5.20
CA SER A 292 -18.14 6.63 -4.43
C SER A 292 -19.42 6.68 -5.27
N ILE A 293 -20.53 6.25 -4.69
CA ILE A 293 -21.84 6.29 -5.32
C ILE A 293 -22.28 7.76 -5.44
N GLU A 294 -22.80 8.17 -6.60
CA GLU A 294 -23.34 9.52 -6.78
C GLU A 294 -24.54 9.74 -5.83
N GLY A 295 -24.49 10.82 -5.03
CA GLY A 295 -25.61 11.22 -4.17
C GLY A 295 -25.66 10.55 -2.80
N SER A 296 -24.76 9.62 -2.48
CA SER A 296 -24.61 9.13 -1.10
C SER A 296 -23.82 10.16 -0.27
N THR A 297 -24.49 10.80 0.68
CA THR A 297 -23.81 11.48 1.79
C THR A 297 -23.05 10.41 2.59
N ILE A 298 -21.72 10.41 2.45
CA ILE A 298 -20.79 9.65 3.29
C ILE A 298 -20.61 10.37 4.62
#